data_AF-A0A7X0AVV1-F1
#
_entry.id   AF-A0A7X0AVV1-F1
#
_cell.length_a   1.000
_cell.length_b   1.000
_cell.length_c   1.000
_cell.angle_alpha   90.00
_cell.angle_beta   90.00
_cell.angle_gamma   90.00
#
_symmetry.space_group_name_H-M   'P 1'
#
loop_
_entity.id
_entity.type
_entity.pdbx_description
1 polymer ?
#
loop_
_entity_poly.entity_id
_entity_poly.type
_entity_poly.pdbx_seq_one_letter_code
_entity_poly.pdbx_strand_id
1 'polypeptide(L)'
;MKKIHLSRFRTAGAVALSIATLAAVGGPVMAKPAAAGEITLAPQEQALAVCRANKMGQWDIAYFNGKDGIAQWGPGYDCKQSPVPADISGVANAIQSDGKVVTLAPPEEAAKLCPTLGPWDIAYVNGKDGIAQWGPGYGCKQSRVPGAFSGVSNAITK
;
A
#
# COMPACT_ATOMS: atom_id res chain seq x y z
N MET A 1 -29.99 -58.61 47.56
CA MET A 1 -31.30 -57.97 47.81
C MET A 1 -31.11 -56.68 48.59
N LYS A 2 -31.38 -55.52 47.98
CA LYS A 2 -31.90 -54.30 48.65
C LYS A 2 -32.26 -53.26 47.60
N LYS A 3 -33.56 -53.02 47.40
CA LYS A 3 -34.13 -51.84 46.76
C LYS A 3 -34.17 -50.72 47.79
N ILE A 4 -33.66 -49.51 47.52
CA ILE A 4 -34.18 -48.28 48.14
C ILE A 4 -34.05 -47.08 47.17
N HIS A 5 -35.24 -46.63 46.74
CA HIS A 5 -35.76 -45.29 46.46
C HIS A 5 -34.99 -44.18 45.72
N LEU A 6 -35.64 -43.76 44.62
CA LEU A 6 -35.62 -42.43 44.01
C LEU A 6 -35.79 -41.30 45.03
N SER A 7 -35.02 -40.23 44.83
CA SER A 7 -35.42 -38.86 45.13
C SER A 7 -35.23 -37.98 43.90
N ARG A 8 -36.34 -37.44 43.41
CA ARG A 8 -36.40 -36.41 42.37
C ARG A 8 -35.85 -35.11 42.94
N PHE A 9 -34.93 -34.46 42.23
CA PHE A 9 -34.81 -33.01 42.29
C PHE A 9 -34.79 -32.44 40.87
N ARG A 10 -35.87 -31.71 40.55
CA ARG A 10 -35.93 -30.76 39.45
C ARG A 10 -35.21 -29.50 39.91
N THR A 11 -34.23 -29.05 39.14
CA THR A 11 -33.85 -27.64 39.10
C THR A 11 -33.29 -27.35 37.72
N ALA A 12 -34.15 -26.77 36.88
CA ALA A 12 -33.73 -26.08 35.67
C ALA A 12 -32.95 -24.83 36.10
N GLY A 13 -31.63 -24.89 36.00
CA GLY A 13 -30.75 -23.73 36.11
C GLY A 13 -30.27 -23.34 34.72
N ALA A 14 -30.96 -22.40 34.09
CA ALA A 14 -30.47 -21.76 32.87
C ALA A 14 -29.22 -20.94 33.24
N VAL A 15 -28.04 -21.46 32.90
CA VAL A 15 -26.79 -20.68 32.96
C VAL A 15 -26.79 -19.77 31.73
N ALA A 16 -27.19 -18.52 31.94
CA ALA A 16 -26.99 -17.45 30.98
C ALA A 16 -25.48 -17.21 30.84
N LEU A 17 -24.90 -17.74 29.76
CA LEU A 17 -23.54 -17.47 29.35
C LEU A 17 -23.51 -16.05 28.76
N SER A 18 -23.16 -15.07 29.58
CA SER A 18 -22.95 -13.69 29.12
C SER A 18 -21.70 -13.64 28.25
N ILE A 19 -21.88 -13.77 26.94
CA ILE A 19 -20.87 -13.44 25.94
C ILE A 19 -20.70 -11.93 25.99
N ALA A 20 -19.65 -11.46 26.66
CA ALA A 20 -19.17 -10.10 26.50
C ALA A 20 -18.60 -9.97 25.08
N THR A 21 -19.43 -9.53 24.14
CA THR A 21 -18.99 -9.08 22.83
C THR A 21 -18.10 -7.86 23.02
N LEU A 22 -16.80 -8.05 22.86
CA LEU A 22 -15.85 -6.96 22.71
C LEU A 22 -16.15 -6.29 21.36
N ALA A 23 -17.02 -5.30 21.36
CA ALA A 23 -17.17 -4.37 20.26
C ALA A 23 -15.88 -3.53 20.21
N ALA A 24 -14.90 -3.99 19.44
CA ALA A 24 -13.84 -3.11 18.99
C ALA A 24 -14.51 -2.04 18.13
N VAL A 25 -14.56 -0.82 18.66
CA VAL A 25 -14.92 0.43 18.00
C VAL A 25 -13.96 0.68 16.85
N GLY A 26 -14.12 -0.09 15.77
CA GLY A 26 -13.66 0.28 14.44
C GLY A 26 -14.62 1.33 13.91
N GLY A 27 -14.42 2.59 14.28
CA GLY A 27 -15.00 3.68 13.50
C GLY A 27 -14.59 3.48 12.03
N PRO A 28 -15.46 3.77 11.05
CA PRO A 28 -15.04 3.70 9.66
C PRO A 28 -13.85 4.64 9.51
N VAL A 29 -12.67 4.09 9.27
CA VAL A 29 -11.55 4.87 8.73
C VAL A 29 -12.10 5.36 7.41
N MET A 30 -12.51 6.63 7.35
CA MET A 30 -12.94 7.23 6.10
C MET A 30 -11.72 7.14 5.18
N ALA A 31 -11.76 6.17 4.26
CA ALA A 31 -10.77 6.04 3.21
C ALA A 31 -10.77 7.38 2.49
N LYS A 32 -9.66 8.08 2.62
CA LYS A 32 -9.46 9.36 1.98
C LYS A 32 -9.74 9.18 0.47
N PRO A 33 -10.55 10.06 -0.15
CA PRO A 33 -10.64 10.07 -1.60
C PRO A 33 -9.25 10.39 -2.15
N ALA A 34 -8.67 9.42 -2.86
CA ALA A 34 -7.44 9.65 -3.60
C ALA A 34 -7.65 10.82 -4.56
N ALA A 35 -6.66 11.70 -4.66
CA ALA A 35 -6.69 12.74 -5.68
C ALA A 35 -6.93 12.11 -7.07
N ALA A 36 -7.56 12.84 -7.99
CA ALA A 36 -7.62 12.39 -9.38
C ALA A 36 -6.18 12.16 -9.89
N GLY A 37 -5.88 10.94 -10.34
CA GLY A 37 -4.54 10.53 -10.75
C GLY A 37 -3.64 10.01 -9.63
N GLU A 38 -4.06 10.02 -8.36
CA GLU A 38 -3.35 9.35 -7.27
C GLU A 38 -3.82 7.90 -7.13
N ILE A 39 -2.87 6.97 -7.04
CA ILE A 39 -3.13 5.56 -6.82
C ILE A 39 -2.44 5.05 -5.55
N THR A 40 -3.00 3.99 -4.97
CA THR A 40 -2.31 3.21 -3.94
C THR A 40 -1.41 2.16 -4.59
N LEU A 41 -0.19 2.03 -4.08
CA LEU A 41 0.81 1.09 -4.55
C LEU A 41 0.62 -0.31 -3.97
N ALA A 42 0.99 -1.33 -4.74
CA ALA A 42 0.99 -2.72 -4.33
C ALA A 42 1.97 -2.97 -3.16
N PRO A 43 1.63 -3.84 -2.19
CA PRO A 43 2.61 -4.35 -1.24
C PRO A 43 3.68 -5.20 -1.95
N GLN A 44 4.77 -5.43 -1.24
CA GLN A 44 5.96 -6.14 -1.73
C GLN A 44 5.66 -7.49 -2.37
N GLU A 45 4.85 -8.32 -1.73
CA GLU A 45 4.53 -9.66 -2.22
C GLU A 45 3.74 -9.62 -3.53
N GLN A 46 2.84 -8.64 -3.67
CA GLN A 46 2.05 -8.46 -4.88
C GLN A 46 2.91 -7.92 -6.03
N ALA A 47 3.83 -6.99 -5.76
CA ALA A 47 4.80 -6.52 -6.75
C ALA A 47 5.66 -7.67 -7.31
N LEU A 48 6.13 -8.56 -6.43
CA LEU A 48 6.88 -9.75 -6.83
C LEU A 48 6.03 -10.73 -7.66
N ALA A 49 4.77 -10.91 -7.28
CA ALA A 49 3.83 -11.74 -8.03
C ALA A 49 3.57 -11.19 -9.44
N VAL A 50 3.44 -9.86 -9.59
CA VAL A 50 3.32 -9.20 -10.90
C VAL A 50 4.53 -9.48 -11.79
N CYS A 51 5.75 -9.38 -11.25
CA CYS A 51 6.95 -9.71 -12.02
C CYS A 51 7.01 -11.18 -12.41
N ARG A 52 6.80 -12.10 -11.46
CA ARG A 52 6.84 -13.56 -11.71
C ARG A 52 5.75 -14.04 -12.67
N ALA A 53 4.65 -13.32 -12.76
CA ALA A 53 3.57 -13.57 -13.73
C ALA A 53 3.84 -12.94 -15.12
N ASN A 54 5.01 -12.34 -15.35
CA ASN A 54 5.37 -11.63 -16.59
C ASN A 54 4.38 -10.51 -16.95
N LYS A 55 3.85 -9.80 -15.94
CA LYS A 55 2.91 -8.68 -16.12
C LYS A 55 3.58 -7.31 -16.16
N MET A 56 4.91 -7.26 -16.19
CA MET A 56 5.70 -6.05 -16.39
C MET A 56 6.72 -6.29 -17.51
N GLY A 57 7.24 -5.21 -18.11
CA GLY A 57 8.24 -5.32 -19.17
C GLY A 57 9.53 -6.00 -18.69
N GLN A 58 10.24 -6.68 -19.59
CA GLN A 58 11.46 -7.43 -19.27
C GLN A 58 12.50 -6.56 -18.54
N TRP A 59 12.69 -5.32 -18.99
CA TRP A 59 13.64 -4.35 -18.44
C TRP A 59 12.94 -3.19 -17.70
N ASP A 60 11.67 -3.40 -17.32
CA ASP A 60 10.89 -2.39 -16.64
C ASP A 60 11.33 -2.23 -15.18
N ILE A 61 11.13 -1.04 -14.63
CA ILE A 61 11.33 -0.74 -13.22
C ILE A 61 10.06 -0.02 -12.77
N ALA A 62 9.45 -0.52 -11.69
CA ALA A 62 8.19 0.02 -11.20
C ALA A 62 8.20 0.22 -9.68
N TYR A 63 7.75 1.39 -9.22
CA TYR A 63 7.57 1.63 -7.79
C TYR A 63 6.43 0.79 -7.23
N PHE A 64 6.58 0.37 -5.98
CA PHE A 64 5.54 -0.29 -5.20
C PHE A 64 5.63 0.21 -3.75
N ASN A 65 4.69 -0.19 -2.89
CA ASN A 65 4.70 0.17 -1.48
C ASN A 65 5.81 -0.62 -0.77
N GLY A 66 6.96 0.04 -0.62
CA GLY A 66 8.17 -0.52 -0.04
C GLY A 66 8.95 0.53 0.76
N LYS A 67 9.80 0.04 1.66
CA LYS A 67 10.69 0.88 2.45
C LYS A 67 11.83 1.41 1.56
N ASP A 68 12.45 2.51 1.95
CA ASP A 68 13.75 2.96 1.42
C ASP A 68 13.77 3.25 -0.10
N GLY A 69 12.61 3.49 -0.72
CA GLY A 69 12.51 3.78 -2.16
C GLY A 69 12.89 2.60 -3.05
N ILE A 70 12.62 1.38 -2.60
CA ILE A 70 12.77 0.18 -3.41
C ILE A 70 11.78 0.16 -4.58
N ALA A 71 12.22 -0.42 -5.69
CA ALA A 71 11.40 -0.68 -6.86
C ALA A 71 11.42 -2.17 -7.21
N GLN A 72 10.38 -2.60 -7.92
CA GLN A 72 10.33 -3.91 -8.54
C GLN A 72 11.02 -3.81 -9.90
N TRP A 73 12.01 -4.67 -10.12
CA TRP A 73 12.70 -4.78 -11.40
C TRP A 73 12.09 -5.90 -12.22
N GLY A 74 12.10 -5.75 -13.54
CA GLY A 74 11.50 -6.70 -14.48
C GLY A 74 12.16 -8.07 -14.51
N PRO A 75 11.56 -9.04 -15.22
CA PRO A 75 12.09 -10.40 -15.33
C PRO A 75 13.52 -10.49 -15.84
N GLY A 76 13.97 -9.55 -16.69
CA GLY A 76 15.36 -9.48 -17.16
C GLY A 76 16.37 -9.14 -16.06
N TYR A 77 15.90 -8.66 -14.91
CA TYR A 77 16.68 -8.41 -13.70
C TYR A 77 16.36 -9.43 -12.58
N ASP A 78 15.93 -10.64 -12.95
CA ASP A 78 15.57 -11.73 -12.03
C ASP A 78 14.47 -11.36 -11.03
N CYS A 79 13.58 -10.45 -11.40
CA CYS A 79 12.52 -9.95 -10.52
C CYS A 79 13.02 -9.42 -9.17
N LYS A 80 14.26 -8.90 -9.09
CA LYS A 80 14.80 -8.36 -7.84
C LYS A 80 13.97 -7.16 -7.34
N GLN A 81 14.01 -6.95 -6.03
CA GLN A 81 13.49 -5.76 -5.38
C GLN A 81 14.64 -5.06 -4.66
N SER A 82 14.96 -3.84 -5.09
CA SER A 82 16.09 -3.09 -4.54
C SER A 82 15.88 -1.59 -4.70
N PRO A 83 16.63 -0.75 -3.94
CA PRO A 83 16.64 0.69 -4.16
C PRO A 83 16.99 1.00 -5.60
N VAL A 84 16.42 2.09 -6.13
CA VAL A 84 16.76 2.61 -7.46
C VAL A 84 18.09 3.37 -7.37
N PRO A 85 19.14 2.93 -8.08
CA PRO A 85 20.40 3.65 -8.17
C PRO A 85 20.24 5.04 -8.81
N ALA A 86 21.11 5.97 -8.44
CA ALA A 86 21.04 7.36 -8.93
C ALA A 86 21.42 7.51 -10.42
N ASP A 87 22.07 6.50 -11.00
CA ASP A 87 22.52 6.47 -12.39
C ASP A 87 21.47 5.90 -13.36
N ILE A 88 20.33 5.43 -12.88
CA ILE A 88 19.21 4.99 -13.73
C ILE A 88 18.55 6.22 -14.40
N SER A 89 18.20 6.08 -15.69
CA SER A 89 17.60 7.14 -16.51
C SER A 89 16.25 7.66 -15.98
N GLY A 90 15.55 6.84 -15.20
CA GLY A 90 14.36 7.16 -14.46
C GLY A 90 13.49 5.93 -14.22
N VAL A 91 12.51 6.06 -13.33
CA VAL A 91 11.45 5.08 -13.15
C VAL A 91 10.16 5.71 -13.66
N ALA A 92 9.58 5.08 -14.67
CA ALA A 92 8.40 5.61 -15.36
C ALA A 92 7.11 4.90 -14.94
N ASN A 93 7.19 3.80 -14.21
CA ASN A 93 6.05 2.95 -13.89
C ASN A 93 5.88 2.75 -12.38
N ALA A 94 4.68 2.34 -12.01
CA ALA A 94 4.31 1.91 -10.68
C ALA A 94 3.40 0.69 -10.75
N ILE A 95 3.37 -0.11 -9.68
CA ILE A 95 2.46 -1.24 -9.52
C ILE A 95 1.37 -0.79 -8.56
N GLN A 96 0.14 -0.70 -9.08
CA GLN A 96 -1.05 -0.37 -8.31
C GLN A 96 -1.46 -1.54 -7.40
N SER A 97 -2.19 -1.26 -6.32
CA SER A 97 -2.68 -2.25 -5.35
C SER A 97 -3.56 -3.37 -5.93
N ASP A 98 -4.05 -3.26 -7.17
CA ASP A 98 -4.74 -4.33 -7.89
C ASP A 98 -3.80 -5.19 -8.77
N GLY A 99 -2.51 -4.87 -8.77
CA GLY A 99 -1.46 -5.55 -9.53
C GLY A 99 -1.27 -5.05 -10.96
N LYS A 100 -1.93 -3.95 -11.36
CA LYS A 100 -1.68 -3.32 -12.66
C LYS A 100 -0.40 -2.51 -12.64
N VAL A 101 0.38 -2.63 -13.71
CA VAL A 101 1.50 -1.72 -14.00
C VAL A 101 0.92 -0.49 -14.70
N VAL A 102 1.19 0.68 -14.15
CA VAL A 102 0.68 1.97 -14.62
C VAL A 102 1.82 2.95 -14.83
N THR A 103 1.65 3.86 -15.78
CA THR A 103 2.64 4.90 -16.08
C THR A 103 2.46 6.09 -15.15
N LEU A 104 3.57 6.52 -14.56
CA LEU A 104 3.63 7.68 -13.68
C LEU A 104 3.49 8.99 -14.47
N ALA A 105 2.85 9.97 -13.85
CA ALA A 105 2.75 11.32 -14.39
C ALA A 105 4.14 11.99 -14.45
N PRO A 106 4.43 12.77 -15.50
CA PRO A 106 5.63 13.59 -15.55
C PRO A 106 5.62 14.66 -14.44
N PRO A 107 6.80 15.17 -14.04
CA PRO A 107 6.95 16.15 -12.96
C PRO A 107 6.00 17.34 -13.08
N GLU A 108 5.85 17.90 -14.28
CA GLU A 108 5.00 19.07 -14.52
C GLU A 108 3.50 18.80 -14.33
N GLU A 109 3.04 17.59 -14.68
CA GLU A 109 1.65 17.19 -14.47
C GLU A 109 1.39 16.89 -12.99
N ALA A 110 2.31 16.19 -12.34
CA ALA A 110 2.24 15.89 -10.91
C ALA A 110 2.21 17.15 -10.04
N ALA A 111 2.98 18.19 -10.40
CA ALA A 111 3.00 19.46 -9.67
C ALA A 111 1.61 20.13 -9.64
N LYS A 112 0.84 20.03 -10.73
CA LYS A 112 -0.53 20.58 -10.82
C LYS A 112 -1.52 19.85 -9.91
N LEU A 113 -1.21 18.60 -9.54
CA LEU A 113 -2.02 17.78 -8.64
C LEU A 113 -1.66 17.96 -7.17
N CYS A 114 -0.63 18.74 -6.82
CA CYS A 114 -0.32 18.97 -5.40
C CYS A 114 -1.51 19.48 -4.57
N PRO A 115 -2.34 20.44 -5.02
CA PRO A 115 -3.46 20.93 -4.23
C PRO A 115 -4.54 19.89 -3.93
N THR A 116 -4.57 18.79 -4.69
CA THR A 116 -5.54 17.71 -4.51
C THR A 116 -5.01 16.59 -3.62
N LEU A 117 -3.70 16.54 -3.39
CA LEU A 117 -3.07 15.63 -2.42
C LEU A 117 -3.43 16.02 -0.99
N GLY A 118 -3.28 15.06 -0.08
CA GLY A 118 -3.29 15.36 1.35
C GLY A 118 -2.13 16.26 1.73
N PRO A 119 -2.28 17.06 2.81
CA PRO A 119 -1.21 17.94 3.28
C PRO A 119 0.12 17.23 3.47
N TRP A 120 0.09 15.98 3.92
CA TRP A 120 1.26 15.17 4.28
C TRP A 120 1.48 13.96 3.38
N ASP A 121 0.83 13.92 2.21
CA ASP A 121 1.04 12.83 1.28
C ASP A 121 2.40 12.96 0.58
N ILE A 122 2.89 11.81 0.15
CA ILE A 122 4.05 11.69 -0.73
C ILE A 122 3.65 10.68 -1.79
N ALA A 123 3.80 11.04 -3.05
CA ALA A 123 3.43 10.19 -4.16
C ALA A 123 4.54 10.12 -5.20
N TYR A 124 4.98 8.93 -5.59
CA TYR A 124 5.96 8.77 -6.65
C TYR A 124 5.48 9.38 -7.97
N VAL A 125 6.41 9.96 -8.71
CA VAL A 125 6.18 10.55 -10.03
C VAL A 125 7.25 10.05 -10.98
N ASN A 126 7.05 10.25 -12.28
CA ASN A 126 8.03 9.86 -13.27
C ASN A 126 9.30 10.70 -13.09
N GLY A 127 10.45 10.05 -12.96
CA GLY A 127 11.73 10.73 -12.96
C GLY A 127 12.87 9.91 -12.38
N LYS A 128 13.98 10.59 -12.13
CA LYS A 128 15.21 9.99 -11.58
C LYS A 128 15.16 9.96 -10.05
N ASP A 129 16.06 9.17 -9.46
CA ASP A 129 16.39 9.22 -8.04
C ASP A 129 15.26 8.92 -7.04
N GLY A 130 14.14 8.31 -7.45
CA GLY A 130 13.02 8.14 -6.51
C GLY A 130 12.35 9.46 -6.15
N ILE A 131 12.21 10.35 -7.13
CA ILE A 131 11.48 11.59 -6.98
C ILE A 131 10.00 11.34 -6.67
N ALA A 132 9.47 12.14 -5.75
CA ALA A 132 8.07 12.13 -5.38
C ALA A 132 7.52 13.56 -5.32
N GLN A 133 6.22 13.71 -5.58
CA GLN A 133 5.46 14.89 -5.25
C GLN A 133 5.10 14.85 -3.76
N TRP A 134 5.42 15.93 -3.05
CA TRP A 134 5.06 16.10 -1.66
C TRP A 134 3.82 16.98 -1.57
N GLY A 135 2.91 16.67 -0.65
CA GLY A 135 1.67 17.39 -0.47
C GLY A 135 1.82 18.86 -0.03
N PRO A 136 0.71 19.62 0.06
CA PRO A 136 0.73 21.05 0.37
C PRO A 136 1.38 21.42 1.70
N GLY A 137 1.27 20.56 2.72
CA GLY A 137 1.93 20.75 4.02
C GLY A 137 3.45 20.71 3.95
N TYR A 138 4.01 20.12 2.89
CA TYR A 138 5.44 20.14 2.57
C TYR A 138 5.83 21.22 1.54
N GLY A 139 4.91 22.12 1.20
CA GLY A 139 5.14 23.21 0.25
C GLY A 139 5.14 22.77 -1.22
N CYS A 140 4.45 21.67 -1.56
CA CYS A 140 4.33 21.18 -2.94
C CYS A 140 5.66 20.90 -3.65
N LYS A 141 6.74 20.64 -2.91
CA LYS A 141 8.04 20.34 -3.51
C LYS A 141 8.04 18.99 -4.22
N GLN A 142 8.97 18.84 -5.16
CA GLN A 142 9.36 17.55 -5.70
C GLN A 142 10.80 17.27 -5.33
N SER A 143 11.05 16.13 -4.70
CA SER A 143 12.39 15.72 -4.29
C SER A 143 12.46 14.22 -4.11
N ARG A 144 13.68 13.70 -4.11
CA ARG A 144 13.97 12.32 -3.74
C ARG A 144 13.35 11.98 -2.38
N VAL A 145 12.73 10.81 -2.30
CA VAL A 145 12.29 10.21 -1.04
C VAL A 145 13.52 9.80 -0.22
N PRO A 146 13.70 10.31 1.01
CA PRO A 146 14.80 9.90 1.86
C PRO A 146 14.77 8.39 2.12
N GLY A 147 15.94 7.74 2.08
CA GLY A 147 16.04 6.29 2.30
C GLY A 147 15.66 5.81 3.70
N ALA A 148 15.32 6.69 4.64
CA ALA A 148 14.83 6.34 5.98
C ALA A 148 13.33 6.60 6.17
N PHE A 149 12.60 6.95 5.09
CA PHE A 149 11.18 7.25 5.17
C PHE A 149 10.37 5.95 5.31
N SER A 150 9.39 5.92 6.22
CA SER A 150 8.37 4.86 6.26
C SER A 150 7.67 4.85 4.90
N GLY A 151 7.72 3.73 4.19
CA GLY A 151 7.48 3.60 2.74
C GLY A 151 6.41 4.51 2.13
N VAL A 152 6.70 4.99 0.92
CA VAL A 152 5.74 5.75 0.11
C VAL A 152 4.70 4.78 -0.43
N SER A 153 3.44 5.02 -0.10
CA SER A 153 2.32 4.15 -0.47
C SER A 153 1.54 4.62 -1.70
N ASN A 154 1.86 5.81 -2.21
CA ASN A 154 1.08 6.45 -3.27
C ASN A 154 1.94 6.78 -4.49
N ALA A 155 1.30 6.92 -5.64
CA ALA A 155 1.91 7.40 -6.88
C ALA A 155 0.93 8.24 -7.67
N ILE A 156 1.44 9.17 -8.47
CA ILE A 156 0.66 9.96 -9.41
C ILE A 156 0.83 9.37 -10.80
N THR A 157 -0.28 9.07 -11.47
CA THR A 157 -0.34 8.46 -12.80
C THR A 157 -0.90 9.42 -13.84
N LYS A 158 -0.57 9.16 -15.10
CA LYS A 158 -1.13 9.85 -16.25
C LYS A 158 -2.58 9.44 -16.52
#